data_AF-A0A1V4W2S0-F1
#
_entry.id   AF-A0A1V4W2S0-F1
#
_cell.length_a   1.000
_cell.length_b   1.000
_cell.length_c   1.000
_cell.angle_alpha   90.00
_cell.angle_beta   90.00
_cell.angle_gamma   90.00
#
_symmetry.space_group_name_H-M   'P 1'
#
loop_
_entity.id
_entity.type
_entity.pdbx_description
1 polymer ?
#
loop_
_entity_poly.entity_id
_entity_poly.type
_entity_poly.pdbx_seq_one_letter_code
_entity_poly.pdbx_strand_id
1 'polypeptide(L)'
;MRAVKLQKKAAGVGFDWPDYRGAMEKYHEELDELKNALSAGDKKQVEKEMGDLLFSVVNLARLLDVEPETALTSTSEKFVKRFCYIEKKARYTGKILSKCSLSELDAWWEEAKNQEKK
;
A
#
# COMPACT_ATOMS: atom_id res chain seq x y z
N MET A 1 -0.60 6.65 13.55
CA MET A 1 -0.74 5.17 13.58
C MET A 1 -0.18 4.48 14.84
N ARG A 2 -0.78 3.36 15.32
CA ARG A 2 -0.32 2.58 16.52
C ARG A 2 1.03 1.88 16.32
N ALA A 3 1.25 1.25 15.16
CA ALA A 3 2.48 0.53 14.86
C ALA A 3 3.74 1.43 14.97
N VAL A 4 3.69 2.64 14.39
CA VAL A 4 4.76 3.65 14.51
C VAL A 4 5.09 3.96 15.98
N LYS A 5 4.06 4.15 16.83
CA LYS A 5 4.26 4.45 18.26
C LYS A 5 4.94 3.29 19.00
N LEU A 6 4.57 2.05 18.69
CA LEU A 6 5.19 0.86 19.29
C LEU A 6 6.67 0.74 18.89
N GLN A 7 6.97 0.89 17.60
CA GLN A 7 8.33 0.79 17.09
C GLN A 7 9.23 1.93 17.62
N LYS A 8 8.72 3.16 17.71
CA LYS A 8 9.45 4.28 18.35
C LYS A 8 9.76 4.01 19.82
N LYS A 9 8.83 3.40 20.56
CA LYS A 9 9.07 3.02 21.97
C LYS A 9 10.13 1.93 22.10
N ALA A 10 10.06 0.91 21.23
CA ALA A 10 11.06 -0.16 21.20
C ALA A 10 12.45 0.38 20.85
N ALA A 11 12.53 1.28 19.86
CA ALA A 11 13.76 1.96 19.51
C ALA A 11 14.35 2.80 20.66
N GLY A 12 13.49 3.44 21.45
CA GLY A 12 13.90 4.21 22.63
C GLY A 12 14.62 3.40 23.71
N VAL A 13 14.49 2.07 23.72
CA VAL A 13 15.23 1.17 24.62
C VAL A 13 16.36 0.41 23.92
N GLY A 14 16.71 0.79 22.70
CA GLY A 14 17.76 0.15 21.89
C GLY A 14 17.30 -1.09 21.12
N PHE A 15 16.01 -1.40 21.11
CA PHE A 15 15.45 -2.47 20.29
C PHE A 15 15.07 -1.93 18.91
N ASP A 16 16.08 -1.68 18.08
CA ASP A 16 15.92 -1.19 16.72
C ASP A 16 17.04 -1.67 15.78
N TRP A 17 16.77 -1.63 14.48
CA TRP A 17 17.79 -1.79 13.46
C TRP A 17 18.63 -0.50 13.34
N PRO A 18 19.94 -0.62 13.06
CA PRO A 18 20.81 0.54 12.89
C PRO A 18 20.51 1.33 11.62
N ASP A 19 19.95 0.68 10.60
CA ASP A 19 19.53 1.28 9.34
C ASP A 19 18.36 0.51 8.70
N TYR A 20 17.89 1.01 7.55
CA TYR A 20 16.74 0.46 6.83
C TYR A 20 16.95 -0.97 6.29
N ARG A 21 18.20 -1.47 6.18
CA ARG A 21 18.49 -2.75 5.53
C ARG A 21 17.89 -3.92 6.32
N GLY A 22 18.04 -3.91 7.65
CA GLY A 22 17.44 -4.93 8.51
C GLY A 22 15.91 -4.95 8.44
N ALA A 23 15.27 -3.78 8.31
CA ALA A 23 13.82 -3.73 8.08
C ALA A 23 13.41 -4.18 6.67
N MET A 24 14.25 -3.95 5.67
CA MET A 24 14.01 -4.45 4.30
C MET A 24 14.13 -5.97 4.22
N GLU A 25 15.12 -6.56 4.89
CA GLU A 25 15.26 -8.02 5.01
C GLU A 25 14.02 -8.62 5.69
N LYS A 26 13.57 -8.02 6.80
CA LYS A 26 12.35 -8.46 7.48
C LYS A 26 11.11 -8.33 6.60
N TYR A 27 10.98 -7.26 5.82
CA TYR A 27 9.90 -7.13 4.83
C TYR A 27 9.89 -8.29 3.82
N HIS A 28 11.05 -8.71 3.32
CA HIS A 28 11.14 -9.84 2.40
C HIS A 28 10.76 -11.18 3.06
N GLU A 29 11.20 -11.39 4.30
CA GLU A 29 10.82 -12.57 5.11
C GLU A 29 9.30 -12.67 5.26
N GLU A 30 8.63 -11.60 5.74
CA GLU A 30 7.18 -11.60 5.93
C GLU A 30 6.40 -11.77 4.62
N LEU A 31 6.94 -11.25 3.51
CA LEU A 31 6.35 -11.43 2.19
C LEU A 31 6.39 -12.91 1.76
N ASP A 32 7.48 -13.61 2.06
CA ASP A 32 7.62 -15.03 1.75
C ASP A 32 6.76 -15.90 2.68
N GLU A 33 6.63 -15.55 3.97
CA GLU A 33 5.69 -16.20 4.89
C GLU A 33 4.23 -16.05 4.40
N LEU A 34 3.83 -14.85 3.97
CA LEU A 34 2.51 -14.61 3.41
C LEU A 34 2.26 -15.46 2.14
N LYS A 35 3.24 -15.58 1.24
CA LYS A 35 3.13 -16.45 0.05
C LYS A 35 2.92 -17.90 0.45
N ASN A 36 3.67 -18.40 1.44
CA ASN A 36 3.54 -19.76 1.93
C ASN A 36 2.15 -20.01 2.53
N ALA A 37 1.65 -19.06 3.34
CA ALA A 37 0.30 -19.13 3.92
C ALA A 37 -0.79 -19.17 2.85
N LEU A 38 -0.65 -18.36 1.78
CA LEU A 38 -1.56 -18.36 0.63
C LEU A 38 -1.54 -19.70 -0.11
N SER A 39 -0.36 -20.27 -0.38
CA SER A 39 -0.22 -21.58 -1.03
C SER A 39 -0.80 -22.72 -0.20
N ALA A 40 -0.73 -22.63 1.13
CA ALA A 40 -1.32 -23.60 2.04
C ALA A 40 -2.85 -23.45 2.20
N GLY A 41 -3.43 -22.34 1.76
CA GLY A 41 -4.87 -22.05 1.94
C GLY A 41 -5.27 -21.77 3.40
N ASP A 42 -4.31 -21.50 4.28
CA ASP A 42 -4.56 -21.23 5.69
C ASP A 42 -4.93 -19.76 5.90
N LYS A 43 -6.23 -19.49 6.00
CA LYS A 43 -6.76 -18.13 6.18
C LYS A 43 -6.27 -17.45 7.46
N LYS A 44 -6.07 -18.21 8.55
CA LYS A 44 -5.60 -17.62 9.82
C LYS A 44 -4.15 -17.18 9.69
N GLN A 45 -3.34 -18.02 9.06
CA GLN A 45 -1.95 -17.68 8.79
C GLN A 45 -1.85 -16.49 7.83
N VAL A 46 -2.69 -16.43 6.79
CA VAL A 46 -2.73 -15.28 5.87
C VAL A 46 -3.03 -13.97 6.60
N GLU A 47 -3.97 -13.96 7.54
CA GLU A 47 -4.28 -12.77 8.34
C GLU A 47 -3.09 -12.34 9.22
N LYS A 48 -2.44 -13.31 9.86
CA LYS A 48 -1.22 -13.07 10.67
C LYS A 48 -0.11 -12.46 9.82
N GLU A 49 0.28 -13.11 8.72
CA GLU A 49 1.43 -12.65 7.92
C GLU A 49 1.13 -11.37 7.13
N MET A 50 -0.13 -11.10 6.80
CA MET A 50 -0.51 -9.79 6.29
C MET A 50 -0.27 -8.71 7.35
N GLY A 51 -0.58 -8.98 8.62
CA GLY A 51 -0.30 -8.07 9.72
C GLY A 51 1.20 -7.82 9.92
N ASP A 52 1.99 -8.89 9.93
CA ASP A 52 3.44 -8.82 10.12
C ASP A 52 4.13 -8.11 8.93
N LEU A 53 3.68 -8.36 7.70
CA LEU A 53 4.13 -7.63 6.51
C LEU A 53 3.82 -6.13 6.60
N LEU A 54 2.59 -5.76 6.96
CA LEU A 54 2.21 -4.34 7.15
C LEU A 54 3.05 -3.69 8.27
N PHE A 55 3.28 -4.40 9.38
CA PHE A 55 4.10 -3.92 10.47
C PHE A 55 5.55 -3.68 10.02
N SER A 56 6.10 -4.57 9.21
CA SER A 56 7.44 -4.45 8.62
C SER A 56 7.56 -3.28 7.65
N VAL A 57 6.56 -3.04 6.80
CA VAL A 57 6.51 -1.85 5.91
C VAL A 57 6.49 -0.56 6.73
N VAL A 58 5.73 -0.52 7.84
CA VAL A 58 5.71 0.63 8.74
C VAL A 58 7.08 0.88 9.38
N ASN A 59 7.80 -0.19 9.74
CA ASN A 59 9.14 -0.08 10.30
C ASN A 59 10.15 0.44 9.28
N LEU A 60 10.07 -0.07 8.06
CA LEU A 60 10.90 0.38 6.94
C LEU A 60 10.67 1.88 6.66
N ALA A 61 9.41 2.31 6.56
CA ALA A 61 9.08 3.73 6.38
C ALA A 61 9.62 4.60 7.51
N ARG A 62 9.53 4.16 8.78
CA ARG A 62 10.10 4.87 9.92
C ARG A 62 11.63 5.02 9.81
N LEU A 63 12.35 3.99 9.39
CA LEU A 63 13.81 4.02 9.23
C LEU A 63 14.27 4.83 7.99
N LEU A 64 13.36 5.08 7.05
CA LEU A 64 13.55 5.99 5.92
C LEU A 64 13.12 7.44 6.23
N ASP A 65 12.78 7.73 7.49
CA ASP A 65 12.23 9.02 7.94
C ASP A 65 10.95 9.45 7.19
N VAL A 66 10.14 8.46 6.81
CA VAL A 66 8.84 8.66 6.17
C VAL A 66 7.72 8.43 7.18
N GLU A 67 6.81 9.40 7.32
CA GLU A 67 5.58 9.21 8.09
C GLU A 67 4.60 8.35 7.26
N PRO A 68 4.31 7.10 7.66
CA PRO A 68 3.63 6.15 6.79
C PRO A 68 2.16 6.49 6.53
N GLU A 69 1.46 7.08 7.49
CA GLU A 69 0.04 7.45 7.37
C GLU A 69 -0.14 8.60 6.36
N THR A 70 0.79 9.55 6.39
CA THR A 70 0.87 10.68 5.45
C THR A 70 1.22 10.21 4.04
N ALA A 71 2.21 9.32 3.92
CA ALA A 71 2.61 8.74 2.62
C ALA A 71 1.47 7.93 1.98
N LEU A 72 0.76 7.13 2.79
CA LEU A 72 -0.40 6.36 2.35
C LEU A 72 -1.55 7.28 1.95
N THR A 73 -1.88 8.29 2.76
CA THR A 73 -2.92 9.29 2.45
C THR A 73 -2.67 9.97 1.12
N SER A 74 -1.44 10.42 0.89
CA SER A 74 -1.04 11.07 -0.37
C SER A 74 -1.20 10.15 -1.59
N THR A 75 -1.01 8.84 -1.41
CA THR A 75 -1.21 7.85 -2.47
C THR A 75 -2.71 7.58 -2.72
N SER A 76 -3.49 7.46 -1.65
CA SER A 76 -4.95 7.31 -1.72
C SER A 76 -5.63 8.50 -2.39
N GLU A 77 -5.18 9.72 -2.12
CA GLU A 77 -5.71 10.92 -2.79
C GLU A 77 -5.48 10.91 -4.31
N LYS A 78 -4.32 10.43 -4.78
CA LYS A 78 -4.06 10.25 -6.22
C LYS A 78 -5.03 9.23 -6.82
N PHE A 79 -5.30 8.13 -6.10
CA PHE A 79 -6.29 7.15 -6.54
C PHE A 79 -7.68 7.78 -6.66
N VAL A 80 -8.13 8.51 -5.63
CA VAL A 80 -9.44 9.18 -5.63
C VAL A 80 -9.56 10.16 -6.81
N LYS A 81 -8.55 11.01 -7.02
CA LYS A 81 -8.55 11.97 -8.14
C LYS A 81 -8.70 11.28 -9.50
N ARG A 82 -7.92 10.22 -9.73
CA ARG A 82 -7.96 9.44 -10.98
C ARG A 82 -9.25 8.67 -11.14
N PHE A 83 -9.79 8.12 -10.06
CA PHE A 83 -11.05 7.40 -10.11
C PHE A 83 -12.23 8.34 -10.36
N CYS A 84 -12.25 9.54 -9.77
CA CYS A 84 -13.24 10.57 -10.10
C CYS A 84 -13.18 10.99 -11.57
N TYR A 85 -12.00 10.98 -12.19
CA TYR A 85 -11.87 11.21 -13.64
C TYR A 85 -12.54 10.09 -14.45
N ILE A 86 -12.27 8.84 -14.08
CA ILE A 86 -12.91 7.65 -14.67
C ILE A 86 -14.44 7.74 -14.56
N GLU A 87 -14.97 8.11 -13.40
CA GLU A 87 -16.42 8.32 -13.20
C GLU A 87 -16.99 9.40 -14.13
N LYS A 88 -16.29 10.53 -14.29
CA LYS A 88 -16.71 11.60 -15.21
C LYS A 88 -16.71 11.13 -16.67
N LYS A 89 -15.70 10.37 -17.09
CA LYS A 89 -15.60 9.80 -18.44
C LYS A 89 -16.70 8.78 -18.72
N ALA A 90 -16.99 7.90 -17.77
CA ALA A 90 -18.09 6.95 -17.89
C ALA A 90 -19.43 7.67 -18.06
N ARG A 91 -19.70 8.70 -17.24
CA ARG A 91 -20.91 9.54 -17.38
C ARG A 91 -20.99 10.25 -18.73
N TYR A 92 -19.90 10.88 -19.17
CA TYR A 92 -19.84 11.58 -20.46
C TYR A 92 -20.08 10.64 -21.65
N THR A 93 -19.60 9.40 -21.57
CA THR A 93 -19.77 8.39 -22.63
C THR A 93 -21.05 7.56 -22.48
N GLY A 94 -21.91 7.86 -21.51
CA GLY A 94 -23.15 7.13 -21.25
C GLY A 94 -22.94 5.69 -20.76
N LYS A 95 -21.75 5.35 -20.25
CA LYS A 95 -21.39 4.01 -19.79
C LYS A 95 -21.61 3.84 -18.30
N ILE A 96 -21.98 2.63 -17.91
CA ILE A 96 -22.04 2.20 -16.51
C ILE A 96 -20.68 1.59 -16.15
N LEU A 97 -20.02 2.09 -15.11
CA LEU A 97 -18.67 1.66 -14.72
C LEU A 97 -18.57 0.15 -14.49
N SER A 98 -19.56 -0.46 -13.83
CA SER A 98 -19.57 -1.91 -13.57
C SER A 98 -19.69 -2.77 -14.83
N LYS A 99 -20.00 -2.16 -15.98
CA LYS A 99 -20.05 -2.82 -17.29
C LYS A 99 -18.85 -2.49 -18.18
N CYS A 100 -17.96 -1.59 -17.73
CA CYS A 100 -16.75 -1.27 -18.48
C CYS A 100 -15.73 -2.40 -18.30
N SER A 101 -15.01 -2.70 -19.37
CA SER A 101 -13.88 -3.62 -19.32
C SER A 101 -12.69 -2.99 -18.59
N LEU A 102 -11.80 -3.84 -18.05
CA LEU A 102 -10.57 -3.36 -17.41
C LEU A 102 -9.72 -2.53 -18.36
N SER A 103 -9.64 -2.90 -19.64
CA SER A 103 -8.88 -2.13 -20.64
C SER A 103 -9.42 -0.72 -20.86
N GLU A 104 -10.74 -0.53 -20.81
CA GLU A 104 -11.36 0.81 -20.88
C GLU A 104 -11.07 1.64 -19.63
N LEU A 105 -11.16 1.02 -18.45
CA LEU A 105 -10.84 1.68 -17.18
C LEU A 105 -9.36 2.08 -17.11
N ASP A 106 -8.47 1.21 -17.57
CA ASP A 106 -7.02 1.45 -17.65
C ASP A 106 -6.69 2.57 -18.64
N ALA A 107 -7.38 2.62 -19.80
CA ALA A 107 -7.21 3.71 -20.76
C ALA A 107 -7.58 5.07 -20.14
N TRP A 108 -8.72 5.15 -19.45
CA TRP A 108 -9.13 6.35 -18.73
C TRP A 108 -8.23 6.68 -17.54
N TRP A 109 -7.67 5.67 -16.88
CA TRP A 109 -6.67 5.85 -15.82
C TRP A 109 -5.39 6.50 -16.33
N GLU A 110 -4.87 6.06 -17.47
CA GLU A 110 -3.70 6.68 -18.11
C GLU A 110 -4.00 8.10 -18.62
N GLU A 111 -5.21 8.35 -19.14
CA GLU A 111 -5.66 9.72 -19.43
C GLU A 111 -5.63 10.62 -18.17
N ALA A 112 -6.15 10.13 -17.04
CA ALA A 112 -6.14 10.87 -15.79
C ALA A 112 -4.72 11.20 -15.30
N LYS A 113 -3.80 10.23 -15.37
CA LYS A 113 -2.37 10.43 -15.04
C LYS A 113 -1.73 11.52 -15.88
N ASN A 114 -2.07 11.61 -17.17
CA ASN A 114 -1.51 12.61 -18.07
C ASN A 114 -2.07 14.02 -17.82
N GLN A 115 -3.27 14.16 -17.25
CA GLN A 115 -3.81 15.46 -16.84
C GLN A 115 -3.17 16.01 -15.57
N GLU A 116 -2.71 15.15 -14.65
CA GLU A 116 -2.00 15.55 -13.42
C GLU A 116 -0.55 16.02 -13.68
N LYS A 117 0.05 15.62 -14.81
CA LYS A 117 1.44 15.96 -15.18
C LYS A 117 1.58 17.29 -15.92
N LYS A 118 0.47 17.89 -16.33
CA LYS A 118 0.43 19.21 -16.97
C LYS A 118 0.17 20.29 -15.93
#